data_AF-A0A2D6YBH9-F1
#
_entry.id   AF-A0A2D6YBH9-F1
#
_cell.length_a   1.000
_cell.length_b   1.000
_cell.length_c   1.000
_cell.angle_alpha   90.00
_cell.angle_beta   90.00
_cell.angle_gamma   90.00
#
_symmetry.space_group_name_H-M   'P 1'
#
loop_
_entity.id
_entity.type
_entity.pdbx_description
1 polymer ?
#
loop_
_entity_poly.entity_id
_entity_poly.type
_entity_poly.pdbx_seq_one_letter_code
_entity_poly.pdbx_strand_id
1 'polypeptide(L)'
;MKKLKLSIILIVIIFIAISLISAYVYENLLISIVGITGSIYLAISPLKKVLEAERIDKMSVPEIKKLWKKSDVIHKKNFLTYIDWGSNTPFENHHNKTIERIKNYEREQNLKKTGKKLTDFELSQFNYQTKEKKRLTKKFGRGIANKINKGDLWIGMTLEMLEEIKGSPAKKIEKMSRGKKREELFYHSYKNRLGNNSYKLRVVVINGEVDSWNDI
;
A
#
# COMPACT_ATOMS: atom_id res chain seq x y z
N MET A 1 -68.81 44.20 -14.79
CA MET A 1 -67.37 43.87 -15.03
C MET A 1 -66.45 44.04 -13.82
N LYS A 2 -66.49 45.13 -13.02
CA LYS A 2 -65.57 45.32 -11.89
C LYS A 2 -65.64 44.21 -10.80
N LYS A 3 -66.85 43.75 -10.44
CA LYS A 3 -67.04 42.67 -9.45
C LYS A 3 -66.42 41.32 -9.88
N LEU A 4 -66.47 41.00 -11.18
CA LEU A 4 -65.88 39.79 -11.73
C LEU A 4 -64.35 39.82 -11.66
N LYS A 5 -63.73 40.97 -11.98
CA LYS A 5 -62.28 41.16 -11.85
C LYS A 5 -61.82 41.03 -10.40
N LEU A 6 -62.58 41.57 -9.44
CA LEU A 6 -62.27 41.45 -8.02
C LEU A 6 -62.31 39.99 -7.53
N SER A 7 -63.33 39.23 -7.97
CA SER A 7 -63.48 37.81 -7.62
C SER A 7 -62.31 36.97 -8.15
N ILE A 8 -61.91 37.19 -9.41
CA ILE A 8 -60.76 36.48 -10.01
C ILE A 8 -59.46 36.79 -9.26
N ILE A 9 -59.22 38.06 -8.91
CA ILE A 9 -58.04 38.45 -8.13
C ILE A 9 -58.03 37.76 -6.76
N LEU A 10 -59.17 37.69 -6.08
CA LEU A 10 -59.29 37.03 -4.78
C LEU A 10 -59.00 35.52 -4.87
N ILE A 11 -59.52 34.84 -5.90
CA ILE A 11 -59.27 33.41 -6.13
C ILE A 11 -57.77 33.15 -6.37
N VAL A 12 -57.11 34.00 -7.17
CA VAL A 12 -55.67 33.87 -7.43
C VAL A 12 -54.86 34.06 -6.15
N ILE A 13 -55.21 35.03 -5.30
CA ILE A 13 -54.53 35.25 -4.01
C ILE A 13 -54.71 34.04 -3.08
N ILE A 14 -55.92 33.48 -3.00
CA ILE A 14 -56.20 32.28 -2.19
C ILE A 14 -55.37 31.09 -2.70
N PHE A 15 -55.29 30.90 -4.02
CA PHE A 15 -54.50 29.82 -4.62
C PHE A 15 -53.00 29.96 -4.32
N ILE A 16 -52.46 31.19 -4.40
CA ILE A 16 -51.07 31.48 -4.05
C ILE A 16 -50.81 31.20 -2.56
N ALA A 17 -51.71 31.62 -1.68
CA ALA A 17 -51.59 31.39 -0.24
C ALA A 17 -51.60 29.89 0.10
N ILE A 18 -52.50 29.10 -0.50
CA ILE A 18 -52.56 27.64 -0.31
C ILE A 18 -51.27 26.98 -0.82
N SER A 19 -50.75 27.42 -1.96
CA SER A 19 -49.50 26.88 -2.53
C SER A 19 -48.30 27.14 -1.61
N LEU A 20 -48.20 28.34 -1.03
CA LEU A 20 -47.13 28.69 -0.09
C LEU A 20 -47.23 27.90 1.23
N ILE A 21 -48.44 27.72 1.77
CA ILE A 21 -48.66 26.92 2.98
C ILE A 21 -48.28 25.45 2.74
N SER A 22 -48.69 24.89 1.59
CA SER A 22 -48.35 23.52 1.20
C SER A 22 -46.83 23.33 1.09
N ALA A 23 -46.13 24.26 0.44
CA ALA A 23 -44.66 24.24 0.35
C ALA A 23 -44.00 24.30 1.73
N TYR A 24 -44.46 25.19 2.62
CA TYR A 24 -43.94 25.32 3.98
C TYR A 24 -44.15 24.05 4.82
N VAL A 25 -45.34 23.43 4.73
CA VAL A 25 -45.62 22.15 5.43
C VAL A 25 -44.72 21.04 4.89
N TYR A 26 -44.51 21.00 3.56
CA TYR A 26 -43.65 19.99 2.94
C TYR A 26 -42.17 20.13 3.34
N GLU A 27 -41.64 21.35 3.39
CA GLU A 27 -40.27 21.62 3.85
C GLU A 27 -40.06 21.18 5.31
N ASN A 28 -40.99 21.53 6.20
CA ASN A 28 -40.89 21.14 7.62
C ASN A 28 -40.99 19.62 7.80
N LEU A 29 -41.87 18.96 7.04
CA LEU A 29 -41.99 17.51 7.05
C LEU A 29 -40.70 16.84 6.55
N LEU A 30 -40.07 17.38 5.50
CA LEU A 30 -38.81 16.85 4.99
C LEU A 30 -37.65 17.03 5.99
N ILE A 31 -37.55 18.19 6.65
CA ILE A 31 -36.56 18.44 7.71
C ILE A 31 -36.73 17.43 8.85
N SER A 32 -37.97 17.20 9.31
CA SER A 32 -38.24 16.23 10.38
C SER A 32 -37.88 14.79 9.99
N ILE A 33 -38.19 14.36 8.76
CA ILE A 33 -37.82 13.03 8.25
C ILE A 33 -36.30 12.89 8.17
N VAL A 34 -35.58 13.90 7.70
CA VAL A 34 -34.11 13.88 7.64
C VAL A 34 -33.52 13.82 9.05
N GLY A 35 -34.08 14.55 10.02
CA GLY A 35 -33.67 14.49 11.42
C GLY A 35 -33.89 13.11 12.07
N ILE A 36 -35.06 12.50 11.82
CA ILE A 36 -35.40 11.16 12.32
C ILE A 36 -34.50 10.10 11.67
N THR A 37 -34.36 10.12 10.34
CA THR A 37 -33.50 9.16 9.62
C THR A 37 -32.03 9.30 10.00
N GLY A 38 -31.54 10.53 10.19
CA GLY A 38 -30.20 10.79 10.72
C GLY A 38 -30.00 10.21 12.14
N SER A 39 -30.97 10.40 13.03
CA SER A 39 -30.92 9.87 14.39
C SER A 39 -30.96 8.34 14.42
N ILE A 40 -31.80 7.72 13.58
CA ILE A 40 -31.85 6.26 13.39
C ILE A 40 -30.52 5.74 12.85
N TYR A 41 -29.93 6.42 11.87
CA TYR A 41 -28.63 6.03 11.32
C TYR A 41 -27.51 6.10 12.37
N LEU A 42 -27.49 7.15 13.19
CA LEU A 42 -26.54 7.28 14.29
C LEU A 42 -26.71 6.20 15.36
N ALA A 43 -27.93 5.73 15.60
CA ALA A 43 -28.21 4.63 16.52
C ALA A 43 -27.83 3.25 15.96
N ILE A 44 -28.06 3.00 14.65
CA ILE A 44 -27.83 1.70 14.00
C ILE A 44 -26.36 1.50 13.60
N SER A 45 -25.66 2.56 13.22
CA SER A 45 -24.28 2.48 12.72
C SER A 45 -23.31 1.81 13.72
N PRO A 46 -23.34 2.11 15.03
CA PRO A 46 -22.54 1.39 16.03
C PRO A 46 -22.91 -0.09 16.13
N LEU A 47 -24.20 -0.44 16.14
CA LEU A 47 -24.68 -1.83 16.23
C LEU A 47 -24.19 -2.68 15.05
N LYS A 48 -24.24 -2.12 13.84
CA LYS A 48 -23.74 -2.80 12.64
C LYS A 48 -22.24 -3.11 12.75
N LYS A 49 -21.45 -2.17 13.28
CA LYS A 49 -20.00 -2.37 13.51
C LYS A 49 -19.72 -3.44 14.57
N VAL A 50 -20.51 -3.48 15.65
CA VAL A 50 -20.39 -4.50 16.71
C VAL A 50 -20.73 -5.89 16.17
N LEU A 51 -21.84 -6.04 15.44
CA LEU A 51 -22.22 -7.31 14.81
C LEU A 51 -21.18 -7.79 13.80
N GLU A 52 -20.59 -6.87 13.03
CA GLU A 52 -19.53 -7.20 12.09
C GLU A 52 -18.24 -7.64 12.81
N ALA A 53 -17.90 -7.01 13.93
CA ALA A 53 -16.80 -7.43 14.80
C ALA A 53 -17.03 -8.84 15.34
N GLU A 54 -18.18 -9.12 15.97
CA GLU A 54 -18.50 -10.46 16.46
C GLU A 54 -18.45 -11.54 15.36
N ARG A 55 -18.90 -11.18 14.15
CA ARG A 55 -18.82 -12.06 12.98
C ARG A 55 -17.37 -12.37 12.62
N ILE A 56 -16.50 -11.36 12.59
CA ILE A 56 -15.07 -11.51 12.32
C ILE A 56 -14.40 -12.35 13.42
N ASP A 57 -14.80 -12.17 14.68
CA ASP A 57 -14.22 -12.90 15.80
C ASP A 57 -14.45 -14.42 15.68
N LYS A 58 -15.57 -14.83 15.08
CA LYS A 58 -15.91 -16.24 14.82
C LYS A 58 -15.26 -16.82 13.55
N MET A 59 -14.64 -16.00 12.69
CA MET A 59 -14.03 -16.46 11.44
C MET A 59 -12.65 -17.06 11.65
N SER A 60 -12.26 -17.97 10.74
CA SER A 60 -10.89 -18.44 10.64
C SER A 60 -9.98 -17.37 10.02
N VAL A 61 -8.68 -17.38 10.36
CA VAL A 61 -7.71 -16.42 9.78
C VAL A 61 -7.68 -16.46 8.23
N PRO A 62 -7.76 -17.63 7.55
CA PRO A 62 -7.87 -17.67 6.09
C PRO A 62 -9.09 -16.93 5.53
N GLU A 63 -10.25 -17.05 6.18
CA GLU A 63 -11.49 -16.37 5.77
C GLU A 63 -11.38 -14.86 5.97
N ILE A 64 -10.85 -14.43 7.12
CA ILE A 64 -10.58 -13.03 7.40
C ILE A 64 -9.67 -12.45 6.31
N LYS A 65 -8.57 -13.13 5.96
CA LYS A 65 -7.67 -12.73 4.87
C LYS A 65 -8.37 -12.69 3.51
N LYS A 66 -9.33 -13.58 3.24
CA LYS A 66 -10.10 -13.60 1.98
C LYS A 66 -11.04 -12.40 1.89
N LEU A 67 -11.72 -12.05 2.98
CA LEU A 67 -12.54 -10.84 3.07
C LEU A 67 -11.68 -9.58 2.86
N TRP A 68 -10.51 -9.52 3.48
CA TRP A 68 -9.57 -8.40 3.35
C TRP A 68 -9.03 -8.21 1.93
N LYS A 69 -8.83 -9.29 1.17
CA LYS A 69 -8.43 -9.17 -0.24
C LYS A 69 -9.50 -8.50 -1.10
N LYS A 70 -10.76 -8.52 -0.66
CA LYS A 70 -11.89 -7.90 -1.36
C LYS A 70 -12.17 -6.47 -0.89
N SER A 71 -11.59 -6.01 0.21
CA SER A 71 -11.80 -4.65 0.72
C SER A 71 -10.95 -3.62 -0.04
N ASP A 72 -11.45 -2.39 -0.13
CA ASP A 72 -10.77 -1.28 -0.79
C ASP A 72 -9.39 -0.96 -0.19
N VAL A 73 -8.53 -0.31 -0.98
CA VAL A 73 -7.12 -0.01 -0.65
C VAL A 73 -6.97 0.78 0.66
N ILE A 74 -7.90 1.71 0.93
CA ILE A 74 -7.91 2.53 2.15
C ILE A 74 -8.18 1.67 3.38
N HIS A 75 -9.18 0.78 3.29
CA HIS A 75 -9.48 -0.18 4.35
C HIS A 75 -8.28 -1.10 4.58
N LYS A 76 -7.66 -1.60 3.51
CA LYS A 76 -6.49 -2.48 3.61
C LYS A 76 -5.28 -1.85 4.33
N LYS A 77 -5.06 -0.53 4.17
CA LYS A 77 -3.95 0.19 4.83
C LYS A 77 -4.22 0.39 6.32
N ASN A 78 -5.43 0.81 6.68
CA ASN A 78 -5.81 1.08 8.07
C ASN A 78 -6.04 -0.21 8.87
N PHE A 79 -6.37 -1.32 8.20
CA PHE A 79 -6.64 -2.59 8.88
C PHE A 79 -5.39 -3.40 9.27
N LEU A 80 -4.21 -3.11 8.70
CA LEU A 80 -2.96 -3.84 9.01
C LEU A 80 -2.08 -3.13 10.03
N THR A 81 -2.45 -1.90 10.37
CA THR A 81 -1.79 -1.10 11.39
C THR A 81 -2.56 -1.23 12.69
N TYR A 82 -1.81 -1.36 13.80
CA TYR A 82 -2.39 -1.12 15.11
C TYR A 82 -3.01 0.26 15.10
N ILE A 83 -4.23 0.33 15.60
CA ILE A 83 -4.92 1.58 15.80
C ILE A 83 -4.69 1.96 17.25
N ASP A 84 -4.23 3.20 17.47
CA ASP A 84 -4.18 3.86 18.77
C ASP A 84 -4.98 5.16 18.62
N TRP A 85 -6.25 5.12 19.00
CA TRP A 85 -7.11 6.31 19.00
C TRP A 85 -7.09 7.03 20.34
N GLY A 86 -6.13 6.72 21.23
CA GLY A 86 -6.06 7.28 22.58
C GLY A 86 -7.28 6.95 23.45
N SER A 87 -8.12 6.01 23.01
CA SER A 87 -9.35 5.59 23.68
C SER A 87 -9.48 4.09 23.53
N ASN A 88 -9.46 3.34 24.65
CA ASN A 88 -9.62 1.88 24.70
C ASN A 88 -11.04 1.45 24.28
N THR A 89 -11.45 1.77 23.07
CA THR A 89 -12.77 1.48 22.57
C THR A 89 -12.91 -0.03 22.32
N PRO A 90 -14.12 -0.61 22.46
CA PRO A 90 -14.35 -2.00 22.11
C PRO A 90 -13.93 -2.36 20.68
N PHE A 91 -14.06 -1.39 19.75
CA PHE A 91 -13.64 -1.56 18.37
C PHE A 91 -12.12 -1.63 18.21
N GLU A 92 -11.36 -0.75 18.89
CA GLU A 92 -9.90 -0.77 18.88
C GLU A 92 -9.35 -2.08 19.45
N ASN A 93 -9.89 -2.54 20.58
CA ASN A 93 -9.51 -3.81 21.20
C ASN A 93 -9.78 -5.00 20.27
N HIS A 94 -10.96 -5.05 19.64
CA HIS A 94 -11.31 -6.10 18.69
C HIS A 94 -10.40 -6.09 17.45
N HIS A 95 -10.10 -4.89 16.93
CA HIS A 95 -9.22 -4.70 15.79
C HIS A 95 -7.80 -5.21 16.09
N ASN A 96 -7.21 -4.76 17.19
CA ASN A 96 -5.85 -5.13 17.60
C ASN A 96 -5.76 -6.64 17.90
N LYS A 97 -6.78 -7.23 18.55
CA LYS A 97 -6.91 -8.68 18.75
C LYS A 97 -6.96 -9.46 17.44
N THR A 98 -7.69 -8.95 16.44
CA THR A 98 -7.75 -9.56 15.10
C THR A 98 -6.40 -9.53 14.41
N ILE A 99 -5.68 -8.40 14.48
CA ILE A 99 -4.31 -8.29 13.96
C ILE A 99 -3.39 -9.32 14.63
N GLU A 100 -3.47 -9.45 15.96
CA GLU A 100 -2.64 -10.38 16.71
C GLU A 100 -2.90 -11.85 16.33
N ARG A 101 -4.17 -12.25 16.20
CA ARG A 101 -4.56 -13.58 15.70
C ARG A 101 -3.92 -13.88 14.35
N ILE A 102 -3.87 -12.88 13.47
CA ILE A 102 -3.32 -13.03 12.12
C ILE A 102 -1.80 -13.12 12.15
N LYS A 103 -1.13 -12.31 12.97
CA LYS A 103 0.32 -12.42 13.20
C LYS A 103 0.67 -13.79 13.76
N ASN A 104 -0.06 -14.29 14.75
CA ASN A 104 0.18 -15.61 15.35
C ASN A 104 -0.02 -16.74 14.35
N TYR A 105 -1.10 -16.69 13.56
CA TYR A 105 -1.31 -17.66 12.47
C TYR A 105 -0.17 -17.63 11.44
N GLU A 106 0.34 -16.45 11.07
CA GLU A 106 1.50 -16.36 10.18
C GLU A 106 2.75 -16.97 10.80
N ARG A 107 3.02 -16.70 12.08
CA ARG A 107 4.13 -17.33 12.82
C ARG A 107 4.03 -18.85 12.84
N GLU A 108 2.84 -19.41 13.06
CA GLU A 108 2.60 -20.86 13.02
C GLU A 108 2.79 -21.46 11.63
N GLN A 109 2.26 -20.81 10.59
CA GLN A 109 2.43 -21.27 9.21
C GLN A 109 3.90 -21.22 8.79
N ASN A 110 4.66 -20.23 9.27
CA ASN A 110 6.10 -20.16 9.03
C ASN A 110 6.83 -21.24 9.81
N LEU A 111 6.51 -21.47 11.09
CA LEU A 111 7.07 -22.57 11.89
C LEU A 111 6.86 -23.92 11.18
N LYS A 112 5.67 -24.17 10.62
CA LYS A 112 5.38 -25.38 9.84
C LYS A 112 6.23 -25.51 8.58
N LYS A 113 6.63 -24.39 7.96
CA LYS A 113 7.42 -24.38 6.72
C LYS A 113 8.92 -24.46 6.96
N THR A 114 9.42 -23.79 8.00
CA THR A 114 10.86 -23.64 8.26
C THR A 114 11.34 -24.50 9.42
N GLY A 115 10.44 -25.06 10.24
CA GLY A 115 10.77 -25.77 11.47
C GLY A 115 11.24 -24.88 12.62
N LYS A 116 11.32 -23.55 12.42
CA LYS A 116 11.82 -22.58 13.41
C LYS A 116 10.82 -21.45 13.64
N LYS A 117 10.60 -21.07 14.90
CA LYS A 117 9.85 -19.87 15.26
C LYS A 117 10.72 -18.65 14.93
N LEU A 118 10.38 -17.95 13.86
CA LEU A 118 11.08 -16.74 13.44
C LEU A 118 10.62 -15.55 14.29
N THR A 119 11.56 -14.70 14.67
CA THR A 119 11.29 -13.37 15.21
C THR A 119 10.62 -12.48 14.16
N ASP A 120 9.96 -11.41 14.60
CA ASP A 120 9.30 -10.47 13.68
C ASP A 120 10.32 -9.83 12.69
N PHE A 121 11.57 -9.62 13.14
CA PHE A 121 12.67 -9.15 12.28
C PHE A 121 13.07 -10.20 11.23
N GLU A 122 13.33 -11.45 11.64
CA GLU A 122 13.67 -12.54 10.72
C GLU A 122 12.54 -12.78 9.71
N LEU A 123 11.28 -12.67 10.13
CA LEU A 123 10.12 -12.79 9.26
C LEU A 123 10.07 -11.67 8.21
N SER A 124 10.31 -10.43 8.63
CA SER A 124 10.38 -9.29 7.71
C SER A 124 11.46 -9.49 6.65
N GLN A 125 12.65 -9.90 7.07
CA GLN A 125 13.77 -10.22 6.18
C GLN A 125 13.43 -11.35 5.20
N PHE A 126 12.85 -12.45 5.69
CA PHE A 126 12.43 -13.57 4.85
C PHE A 126 11.39 -13.17 3.80
N ASN A 127 10.39 -12.37 4.20
CA ASN A 127 9.36 -11.87 3.28
C ASN A 127 9.95 -10.93 2.23
N TYR A 128 10.87 -10.06 2.63
CA TYR A 128 11.59 -9.19 1.70
C TYR A 128 12.39 -10.01 0.68
N GLN A 129 13.23 -10.94 1.13
CA GLN A 129 14.02 -11.82 0.26
C GLN A 129 13.12 -12.64 -0.69
N THR A 130 12.00 -13.16 -0.20
CA THR A 130 11.05 -13.92 -1.02
C THR A 130 10.40 -13.05 -2.09
N LYS A 131 9.98 -11.82 -1.74
CA LYS A 131 9.39 -10.86 -2.68
C LYS A 131 10.42 -10.44 -3.72
N GLU A 132 11.65 -10.22 -3.29
CA GLU A 132 12.74 -9.79 -4.15
C GLU A 132 13.18 -10.87 -5.12
N LYS A 133 13.33 -12.11 -4.64
CA LYS A 133 13.57 -13.28 -5.51
C LYS A 133 12.49 -13.44 -6.56
N LYS A 134 11.22 -13.23 -6.21
CA LYS A 134 10.11 -13.26 -7.18
C LYS A 134 10.20 -12.13 -8.21
N ARG A 135 10.53 -10.90 -7.77
CA ARG A 135 10.73 -9.74 -8.66
C ARG A 135 11.83 -10.02 -9.67
N LEU A 136 13.01 -10.45 -9.21
CA LEU A 136 14.15 -10.78 -10.05
C LEU A 136 13.84 -11.96 -10.99
N THR A 137 13.18 -13.00 -10.50
CA THR A 137 12.80 -14.17 -11.34
C THR A 137 11.84 -13.76 -12.45
N LYS A 138 10.88 -12.87 -12.17
CA LYS A 138 9.95 -12.34 -13.18
C LYS A 138 10.67 -11.48 -14.22
N LYS A 139 11.68 -10.71 -13.80
CA LYS A 139 12.38 -9.74 -14.64
C LYS A 139 13.46 -10.38 -15.52
N PHE A 140 14.29 -11.25 -14.96
CA PHE A 140 15.48 -11.80 -15.64
C PHE A 140 15.43 -13.32 -15.84
N GLY A 141 14.39 -14.00 -15.36
CA GLY A 141 14.32 -15.45 -15.33
C GLY A 141 15.08 -16.07 -14.16
N ARG A 142 14.81 -17.36 -13.91
CA ARG A 142 15.28 -18.07 -12.70
C ARG A 142 16.80 -18.19 -12.61
N GLY A 143 17.48 -18.47 -13.72
CA GLY A 143 18.93 -18.65 -13.77
C GLY A 143 19.69 -17.38 -13.39
N ILE A 144 19.32 -16.25 -14.01
CA ILE A 144 19.95 -14.95 -13.76
C ILE A 144 19.59 -14.44 -12.37
N ALA A 145 18.32 -14.55 -11.96
CA ALA A 145 17.90 -14.14 -10.61
C ALA A 145 18.69 -14.85 -9.50
N ASN A 146 19.07 -16.11 -9.70
CA ASN A 146 19.91 -16.82 -8.74
C ASN A 146 21.34 -16.27 -8.69
N LYS A 147 21.94 -15.88 -9.83
CA LYS A 147 23.26 -15.25 -9.86
C LYS A 147 23.25 -13.87 -9.19
N ILE A 148 22.23 -13.05 -9.48
CA ILE A 148 22.04 -11.74 -8.86
C ILE A 148 21.92 -11.87 -7.34
N ASN A 149 21.09 -12.79 -6.84
CA ASN A 149 20.92 -13.01 -5.40
C ASN A 149 22.19 -13.47 -4.69
N LYS A 150 23.12 -14.13 -5.40
CA LYS A 150 24.43 -14.52 -4.86
C LYS A 150 25.44 -13.36 -4.86
N GLY A 151 25.18 -12.32 -5.65
CA GLY A 151 26.09 -11.21 -5.87
C GLY A 151 27.26 -11.55 -6.80
N ASP A 152 27.12 -12.60 -7.61
CA ASP A 152 28.15 -13.08 -8.55
C ASP A 152 28.28 -12.10 -9.72
N LEU A 153 29.50 -11.73 -10.10
CA LEU A 153 29.76 -11.00 -11.35
C LEU A 153 30.06 -11.98 -12.48
N TRP A 154 29.52 -11.74 -13.68
CA TRP A 154 29.82 -12.54 -14.87
C TRP A 154 29.90 -11.69 -16.14
N ILE A 155 30.67 -12.17 -17.12
CA ILE A 155 30.82 -11.54 -18.43
C ILE A 155 29.49 -11.60 -19.19
N GLY A 156 29.12 -10.49 -19.83
CA GLY A 156 27.87 -10.37 -20.59
C GLY A 156 26.65 -10.01 -19.73
N MET A 157 26.80 -9.73 -18.43
CA MET A 157 25.69 -9.17 -17.65
C MET A 157 25.42 -7.73 -18.10
N THR A 158 24.16 -7.33 -18.19
CA THR A 158 23.78 -5.97 -18.55
C THR A 158 24.06 -5.00 -17.40
N LEU A 159 24.16 -3.71 -17.72
CA LEU A 159 24.26 -2.64 -16.70
C LEU A 159 23.14 -2.75 -15.66
N GLU A 160 21.91 -3.03 -16.10
CA GLU A 160 20.76 -3.19 -15.21
C GLU A 160 20.96 -4.37 -14.24
N MET A 161 21.46 -5.51 -14.69
CA MET A 161 21.77 -6.65 -13.81
C MET A 161 22.90 -6.31 -12.83
N LEU A 162 23.90 -5.55 -13.27
CA LEU A 162 25.00 -5.09 -12.43
C LEU A 162 24.51 -4.15 -11.32
N GLU A 163 23.58 -3.24 -11.64
CA GLU A 163 22.95 -2.36 -10.65
C GLU A 163 22.14 -3.13 -9.61
N GLU A 164 21.49 -4.23 -9.99
CA GLU A 164 20.78 -5.10 -9.04
C GLU A 164 21.74 -5.79 -8.05
N ILE A 165 23.03 -5.96 -8.42
CA ILE A 165 24.06 -6.59 -7.60
C ILE A 165 24.84 -5.59 -6.76
N LYS A 166 25.29 -4.49 -7.37
CA LYS A 166 26.22 -3.52 -6.76
C LYS A 166 25.58 -2.17 -6.42
N GLY A 167 24.35 -1.94 -6.85
CA GLY A 167 23.72 -0.62 -6.78
C GLY A 167 24.35 0.35 -7.78
N SER A 168 24.18 1.64 -7.50
CA SER A 168 24.74 2.71 -8.33
C SER A 168 26.25 2.85 -8.11
N PRO A 169 27.04 3.08 -9.18
CA PRO A 169 28.47 3.31 -9.05
C PRO A 169 28.75 4.64 -8.36
N ALA A 170 29.81 4.68 -7.55
CA ALA A 170 30.27 5.90 -6.88
C ALA A 170 30.98 6.86 -7.85
N LYS A 171 31.56 6.32 -8.92
CA LYS A 171 32.14 7.10 -10.02
C LYS A 171 31.99 6.34 -11.32
N LYS A 172 31.75 7.08 -12.39
CA LYS A 172 31.65 6.59 -13.77
C LYS A 172 32.62 7.37 -14.65
N ILE A 173 33.37 6.67 -15.49
CA ILE A 173 34.21 7.27 -16.53
C ILE A 173 33.76 6.68 -17.86
N GLU A 174 33.37 7.53 -18.80
CA GLU A 174 32.98 7.13 -20.14
C GLU A 174 34.08 7.46 -21.14
N LYS A 175 34.38 6.52 -22.04
CA LYS A 175 35.33 6.67 -23.13
C LYS A 175 34.75 6.08 -24.40
N MET A 176 34.95 6.78 -25.51
CA MET A 176 34.62 6.27 -26.85
C MET A 176 35.92 5.87 -27.55
N SER A 177 36.01 4.63 -28.03
CA SER A 177 37.17 4.17 -28.80
C SER A 177 36.73 3.24 -29.91
N ARG A 178 37.19 3.50 -31.15
CA ARG A 178 36.86 2.70 -32.34
C ARG A 178 35.36 2.43 -32.50
N GLY A 179 34.53 3.45 -32.24
CA GLY A 179 33.06 3.36 -32.33
C GLY A 179 32.37 2.56 -31.21
N LYS A 180 33.12 2.01 -30.24
CA LYS A 180 32.55 1.30 -29.09
C LYS A 180 32.49 2.22 -27.87
N LYS A 181 31.38 2.14 -27.13
CA LYS A 181 31.23 2.82 -25.84
C LYS A 181 31.84 1.95 -24.75
N ARG A 182 32.86 2.48 -24.08
CA ARG A 182 33.50 1.84 -22.91
C ARG A 182 33.21 2.68 -21.68
N GLU A 183 32.67 2.05 -20.66
CA GLU A 183 32.39 2.67 -19.37
C GLU A 183 33.20 1.96 -18.29
N GLU A 184 33.89 2.72 -17.44
CA GLU A 184 34.57 2.21 -16.25
C GLU A 184 33.77 2.67 -15.03
N LEU A 185 33.23 1.71 -14.29
CA LEU A 185 32.37 1.92 -13.13
C LEU A 185 33.13 1.57 -11.85
N PHE A 186 33.13 2.48 -10.89
CA PHE A 186 33.88 2.34 -9.65
C PHE A 186 32.93 2.23 -8.46
N TYR A 187 33.11 1.18 -7.64
CA TYR A 187 32.24 0.83 -6.52
C TYR A 187 33.01 0.82 -5.19
N HIS A 188 32.25 0.92 -4.10
CA HIS A 188 32.75 0.93 -2.72
C HIS A 188 33.81 2.01 -2.49
N SER A 189 33.41 3.28 -2.67
CA SER A 189 34.30 4.40 -2.40
C SER A 189 34.69 4.45 -0.92
N TYR A 190 35.94 4.84 -0.65
CA TYR A 190 36.44 5.09 0.68
C TYR A 190 37.47 6.22 0.66
N LYS A 191 37.74 6.78 1.84
CA LYS A 191 38.80 7.78 2.03
C LYS A 191 40.10 7.08 2.38
N ASN A 192 41.14 7.34 1.60
CA ASN A 192 42.48 6.86 1.95
C ASN A 192 43.10 7.74 3.05
N ARG A 193 44.30 7.37 3.53
CA ARG A 193 45.02 8.09 4.59
C ARG A 193 45.29 9.57 4.24
N LEU A 194 45.37 9.90 2.95
CA LEU A 194 45.59 11.25 2.45
C LEU A 194 44.28 12.03 2.20
N GLY A 195 43.12 11.47 2.56
CA GLY A 195 41.81 12.10 2.36
C GLY A 195 41.25 12.02 0.93
N ASN A 196 41.97 11.36 0.02
CA ASN A 196 41.53 11.19 -1.37
C ASN A 196 40.52 10.04 -1.49
N ASN A 197 39.63 10.16 -2.49
CA ASN A 197 38.68 9.09 -2.80
C ASN A 197 39.40 7.95 -3.52
N SER A 198 39.32 6.76 -2.95
CA SER A 198 39.74 5.49 -3.54
C SER A 198 38.52 4.58 -3.66
N TYR A 199 38.63 3.50 -4.43
CA TYR A 199 37.53 2.57 -4.74
C TYR A 199 38.06 1.15 -4.60
N LYS A 200 37.21 0.19 -4.24
CA LYS A 200 37.64 -1.22 -4.09
C LYS A 200 37.42 -2.08 -5.31
N LEU A 201 36.52 -1.66 -6.20
CA LEU A 201 36.10 -2.46 -7.35
C LEU A 201 35.94 -1.57 -8.57
N ARG A 202 36.54 -1.98 -9.68
CA ARG A 202 36.37 -1.40 -11.01
C ARG A 202 35.74 -2.42 -11.94
N VAL A 203 34.60 -2.07 -12.54
CA VAL A 203 33.91 -2.87 -13.57
C VAL A 203 34.01 -2.15 -14.91
N VAL A 204 34.43 -2.87 -15.95
CA VAL A 204 34.50 -2.38 -17.33
C VAL A 204 33.30 -2.90 -18.09
N VAL A 205 32.55 -1.97 -18.68
CA VAL A 205 31.37 -2.24 -19.50
C VAL A 205 31.68 -1.80 -20.93
N ILE A 206 31.42 -2.67 -21.90
CA ILE A 206 31.56 -2.37 -23.33
C ILE A 206 30.21 -2.59 -23.98
N ASN A 207 29.71 -1.57 -24.69
CA ASN A 207 28.41 -1.61 -25.36
C ASN A 207 27.23 -2.02 -24.45
N GLY A 208 27.28 -1.65 -23.17
CA GLY A 208 26.20 -1.91 -22.19
C GLY A 208 26.29 -3.26 -21.47
N GLU A 209 27.30 -4.07 -21.77
CA GLU A 209 27.54 -5.36 -21.12
C GLU A 209 28.88 -5.39 -20.40
N VAL A 210 28.93 -6.11 -19.27
CA VAL A 210 30.16 -6.26 -18.49
C VAL A 210 31.14 -7.13 -19.25
N ASP A 211 32.33 -6.56 -19.48
CA ASP A 211 33.44 -7.20 -20.18
C ASP A 211 34.46 -7.77 -19.18
N SER A 212 34.80 -7.00 -18.14
CA SER A 212 35.79 -7.39 -17.13
C SER A 212 35.63 -6.61 -15.83
N TRP A 213 36.23 -7.09 -14.74
CA TRP A 213 36.29 -6.36 -13.46
C TRP A 213 37.59 -6.66 -12.71
N ASN A 214 38.02 -5.74 -11.85
CA ASN A 214 39.19 -5.89 -11.00
C ASN A 214 38.94 -5.26 -9.64
N ASP A 215 39.40 -5.92 -8.59
CA ASP A 215 39.56 -5.31 -7.28
C ASP A 215 40.78 -4.38 -7.30
N ILE A 216 40.62 -3.17 -6.76
CA ILE A 216 41.60 -2.06 -6.85
C ILE A 216 41.78 -1.34 -5.52
#